data_AF-A0A9W4M9P7-F1
#
_entry.id   AF-A0A9W4M9P7-F1
#
_cell.length_a   1.000
_cell.length_b   1.000
_cell.length_c   1.000
_cell.angle_alpha   90.00
_cell.angle_beta   90.00
_cell.angle_gamma   90.00
#
_symmetry.space_group_name_H-M   'P 1'
#
loop_
_entity.id
_entity.type
_entity.pdbx_description
1 polymer ?
#
loop_
_entity_poly.entity_id
_entity_poly.type
_entity_poly.pdbx_seq_one_letter_code
_entity_poly.pdbx_strand_id
1 'polypeptide(L)'
;MTTSKRIERFRNDLIFAIPRFPNDRASKKVMEQKSITDVLIAYFNWRIRFVGQRSRSVSICAEAKNDSRWTVWEPQVAKLLARVQAGEDLTPHLSLAPLTQGFTPASSAPSATLEDRWSDKDQVLNVMGFHHFHLGDVTASQDHADRTNELAFCHVTRNEFEIVAIFDHDVFTPGSTERTRLHALHEQRATANVPSGSAVLMSAITTAGTTMGGTMAAQQVVRLALVDKGYP
;
A
#
# COMPACT_ATOMS: atom_id res chain seq x y z
N MET A 1 -28.23 -14.38 -15.86
CA MET A 1 -27.16 -13.82 -16.70
C MET A 1 -25.97 -14.75 -16.62
N THR A 2 -25.57 -15.36 -17.74
CA THR A 2 -24.44 -16.30 -17.80
C THR A 2 -23.13 -15.53 -17.94
N THR A 3 -22.30 -15.54 -16.90
CA THR A 3 -20.97 -14.92 -16.91
C THR A 3 -20.10 -15.61 -17.96
N SER A 4 -19.36 -14.84 -18.78
CA SER A 4 -18.45 -15.42 -19.77
C SER A 4 -17.35 -16.24 -19.08
N LYS A 5 -17.02 -17.42 -19.62
CA LYS A 5 -15.95 -18.31 -19.11
C LYS A 5 -14.61 -17.61 -18.93
N ARG A 6 -14.31 -16.61 -19.78
CA ARG A 6 -13.09 -15.79 -19.66
C ARG A 6 -13.10 -14.94 -18.39
N ILE A 7 -14.25 -14.37 -18.05
CA ILE A 7 -14.44 -13.52 -16.87
C ILE A 7 -14.34 -14.37 -15.60
N GLU A 8 -14.93 -15.57 -15.62
CA GLU A 8 -14.81 -16.52 -14.51
C GLU A 8 -13.37 -16.97 -14.30
N ARG A 9 -12.63 -17.29 -15.37
CA ARG A 9 -11.20 -17.59 -15.28
C ARG A 9 -10.43 -16.41 -14.68
N PHE A 10 -10.60 -15.21 -15.21
CA PHE A 10 -9.92 -14.01 -14.69
C PHE A 10 -10.22 -13.76 -13.21
N ARG A 11 -11.49 -13.90 -12.79
CA ARG A 11 -11.88 -13.82 -11.37
C ARG A 11 -11.13 -14.85 -10.53
N ASN A 12 -11.07 -16.09 -11.00
CA ASN A 12 -10.41 -17.18 -10.28
C ASN A 12 -8.90 -16.96 -10.19
N ASP A 13 -8.27 -16.41 -11.24
CA ASP A 13 -6.84 -16.06 -11.24
C ASP A 13 -6.54 -14.97 -10.20
N LEU A 14 -7.39 -13.93 -10.11
CA LEU A 14 -7.28 -12.91 -9.06
C LEU A 14 -7.46 -13.51 -7.66
N ILE A 15 -8.47 -14.38 -7.50
CA ILE A 15 -8.72 -15.09 -6.23
C ILE A 15 -7.52 -15.94 -5.83
N PHE A 16 -6.83 -16.55 -6.78
CA PHE A 16 -5.64 -17.35 -6.53
C PHE A 16 -4.43 -16.48 -6.15
N ALA A 17 -4.28 -15.31 -6.79
CA ALA A 17 -3.15 -14.42 -6.56
C ALA A 17 -3.18 -13.72 -5.19
N ILE A 18 -4.36 -13.37 -4.67
CA ILE A 18 -4.47 -12.64 -3.41
C ILE A 18 -4.23 -13.59 -2.22
N PRO A 19 -3.21 -13.34 -1.38
CA PRO A 19 -2.99 -14.12 -0.18
C PRO A 19 -4.13 -13.89 0.82
N ARG A 20 -4.67 -14.97 1.39
CA ARG A 20 -5.77 -14.93 2.35
C ARG A 20 -5.27 -15.20 3.76
N PHE A 21 -5.90 -14.59 4.75
CA PHE A 21 -5.65 -14.86 6.15
C PHE A 21 -6.97 -14.83 6.95
N PRO A 22 -7.38 -15.94 7.58
CA PRO A 22 -6.75 -17.27 7.50
C PRO A 22 -6.74 -17.80 6.05
N ASN A 23 -5.74 -18.62 5.69
CA ASN A 23 -5.67 -19.24 4.37
C ASN A 23 -6.38 -20.60 4.39
N ASP A 24 -7.71 -20.59 4.38
CA ASP A 24 -8.53 -21.79 4.52
C ASP A 24 -9.68 -21.86 3.49
N ARG A 25 -10.48 -22.92 3.56
CA ARG A 25 -11.63 -23.09 2.65
C ARG A 25 -12.74 -22.06 2.91
N ALA A 26 -12.89 -21.59 4.14
CA ALA A 26 -13.95 -20.66 4.52
C ALA A 26 -13.68 -19.26 3.94
N SER A 27 -12.48 -18.72 4.16
CA SER A 27 -12.01 -17.47 3.56
C SER A 27 -12.02 -17.50 2.03
N LYS A 28 -11.63 -18.63 1.41
CA LYS A 28 -11.72 -18.81 -0.04
C LYS A 28 -13.17 -18.73 -0.52
N LYS A 29 -14.10 -19.44 0.15
CA LYS A 29 -15.52 -19.42 -0.21
C LYS A 29 -16.12 -18.02 -0.13
N VAL A 30 -15.74 -17.23 0.88
CA VAL A 30 -16.16 -15.82 0.98
C VAL A 30 -15.70 -15.01 -0.23
N MET A 31 -14.46 -15.21 -0.68
CA MET A 31 -13.94 -14.49 -1.85
C MET A 31 -14.56 -14.99 -3.18
N GLU A 32 -14.89 -16.28 -3.29
CA GLU A 32 -15.61 -16.86 -4.43
C GLU A 32 -17.06 -16.33 -4.56
N GLN A 33 -17.67 -15.90 -3.46
CA GLN A 33 -19.01 -15.30 -3.42
C GLN A 33 -19.01 -13.81 -3.79
N LYS A 34 -17.85 -13.14 -3.80
CA LYS A 34 -17.72 -11.73 -4.15
C LYS A 34 -17.94 -11.50 -5.64
N SER A 35 -18.44 -10.31 -5.99
CA SER A 35 -18.50 -9.87 -7.38
C SER A 35 -17.08 -9.74 -7.96
N ILE A 36 -16.94 -9.79 -9.29
CA ILE A 36 -15.64 -9.54 -9.94
C ILE A 36 -15.10 -8.15 -9.57
N THR A 37 -15.96 -7.14 -9.43
CA THR A 37 -15.58 -5.79 -9.01
C THR A 37 -14.97 -5.81 -7.61
N ASP A 38 -15.59 -6.50 -6.65
CA ASP A 38 -15.07 -6.58 -5.28
C ASP A 38 -13.75 -7.35 -5.20
N VAL A 39 -13.60 -8.42 -5.99
CA VAL A 39 -12.33 -9.15 -6.11
C VAL A 39 -11.23 -8.26 -6.71
N LEU A 40 -11.54 -7.43 -7.71
CA LEU A 40 -10.59 -6.46 -8.26
C LEU A 40 -10.23 -5.35 -7.26
N ILE A 41 -11.19 -4.87 -6.47
CA ILE A 41 -10.92 -3.90 -5.41
C ILE A 41 -9.95 -4.50 -4.39
N ALA A 42 -10.21 -5.74 -3.94
CA ALA A 42 -9.31 -6.46 -3.03
C ALA A 42 -7.92 -6.64 -3.66
N TYR A 43 -7.86 -7.05 -4.93
CA TYR A 43 -6.61 -7.20 -5.66
C TYR A 43 -5.81 -5.88 -5.71
N PHE A 44 -6.43 -4.77 -6.11
CA PHE A 44 -5.72 -3.49 -6.20
C PHE A 44 -5.30 -2.98 -4.83
N ASN A 45 -6.16 -3.07 -3.82
CA ASN A 45 -5.82 -2.67 -2.45
C ASN A 45 -4.64 -3.47 -1.88
N TRP A 46 -4.57 -4.77 -2.16
CA TRP A 46 -3.41 -5.59 -1.83
C TRP A 46 -2.19 -5.20 -2.66
N ARG A 47 -2.35 -5.04 -3.98
CA ARG A 47 -1.25 -4.88 -4.92
C ARG A 47 -0.53 -3.53 -4.83
N ILE A 48 -1.20 -2.47 -4.37
CA ILE A 48 -0.59 -1.15 -4.15
C ILE A 48 0.45 -1.16 -3.02
N ARG A 49 0.40 -2.13 -2.11
CA ARG A 49 1.39 -2.29 -1.04
C ARG A 49 2.78 -2.64 -1.56
N PHE A 50 2.87 -3.09 -2.82
CA PHE A 50 4.12 -3.37 -3.52
C PHE A 50 4.49 -2.25 -4.47
N VAL A 51 5.80 -2.06 -4.66
CA VAL A 51 6.34 -1.14 -5.65
C VAL A 51 6.83 -1.92 -6.87
N GLY A 52 6.35 -1.58 -8.07
CA GLY A 52 6.79 -2.24 -9.29
C GLY A 52 8.27 -1.96 -9.60
N GLN A 53 8.96 -2.99 -10.12
CA GLN A 53 10.35 -2.93 -10.60
C GLN A 53 10.46 -1.97 -11.79
N ARG A 54 11.12 -0.84 -11.56
CA ARG A 54 11.41 0.18 -12.57
C ARG A 54 12.35 1.23 -11.98
N SER A 55 13.23 1.75 -12.82
CA SER A 55 14.06 2.89 -12.46
C SER A 55 13.19 4.11 -12.15
N ARG A 56 13.58 4.85 -11.12
CA ARG A 56 12.95 6.11 -10.69
C ARG A 56 14.02 7.14 -10.36
N SER A 57 13.70 8.41 -10.56
CA SER A 57 14.47 9.48 -9.95
C SER A 57 14.30 9.42 -8.43
N VAL A 58 15.38 9.69 -7.70
CA VAL A 58 15.38 9.66 -6.24
C VAL A 58 15.58 11.05 -5.68
N SER A 59 14.86 11.36 -4.61
CA SER A 59 15.04 12.59 -3.84
C SER A 59 14.83 12.31 -2.35
N ILE A 60 15.32 13.22 -1.51
CA ILE A 60 15.23 13.12 -0.06
C ILE A 60 14.78 14.49 0.45
N CYS A 61 13.68 14.53 1.19
CA CYS A 61 13.18 15.74 1.82
C CYS A 61 14.14 16.26 2.90
N ALA A 62 14.09 17.57 3.14
CA ALA A 62 14.84 18.19 4.24
C ALA A 62 14.47 17.58 5.60
N GLU A 63 13.18 17.28 5.82
CA GLU A 63 12.70 16.64 7.06
C GLU A 63 13.43 15.32 7.35
N ALA A 64 13.58 14.46 6.34
CA ALA A 64 14.32 13.20 6.49
C ALA A 64 15.80 13.43 6.82
N LYS A 65 16.46 14.39 6.15
CA LYS A 65 17.87 14.71 6.39
C LYS A 65 18.14 15.36 7.75
N ASN A 66 17.18 16.11 8.27
CA ASN A 66 17.29 16.80 9.54
C ASN A 66 16.96 15.91 10.75
N ASP A 67 16.44 14.71 10.52
CA ASP A 67 16.19 13.72 11.57
C ASP A 67 17.51 13.28 12.21
N SER A 68 17.57 13.21 13.54
CA SER A 68 18.79 12.81 14.25
C SER A 68 19.26 11.39 13.92
N ARG A 69 18.35 10.54 13.43
CA ARG A 69 18.66 9.18 12.94
C ARG A 69 19.34 9.17 11.59
N TRP A 70 19.31 10.26 10.82
CA TRP A 70 19.87 10.31 9.47
C TRP A 70 21.34 9.91 9.45
N THR A 71 22.15 10.46 10.35
CA THR A 71 23.60 10.16 10.44
C THR A 71 23.89 8.67 10.60
N VAL A 72 23.01 7.92 11.28
CA VAL A 72 23.17 6.48 11.50
C VAL A 72 22.72 5.68 10.28
N TRP A 73 21.61 6.08 9.66
CA TRP A 73 20.93 5.29 8.62
C TRP A 73 21.24 5.72 7.19
N GLU A 74 21.98 6.81 6.99
CA GLU A 74 22.38 7.31 5.68
C GLU A 74 23.00 6.24 4.77
N PRO A 75 23.90 5.35 5.23
CA PRO A 75 24.46 4.29 4.38
C PRO A 75 23.40 3.32 3.85
N GLN A 76 22.42 2.95 4.68
CA GLN A 76 21.33 2.04 4.34
C GLN A 76 20.31 2.71 3.43
N VAL A 77 20.02 4.00 3.68
CA VAL A 77 19.22 4.82 2.78
C VAL A 77 19.89 4.91 1.41
N ALA A 78 21.20 5.15 1.34
CA ALA A 78 21.94 5.20 0.09
C ALA A 78 21.85 3.86 -0.69
N LYS A 79 21.95 2.72 0.00
CA LYS A 79 21.74 1.39 -0.60
C LYS A 79 20.33 1.24 -1.17
N LEU A 80 19.30 1.59 -0.39
CA LEU A 80 17.90 1.54 -0.86
C LEU A 80 17.70 2.41 -2.11
N LEU A 81 18.21 3.64 -2.10
CA LEU A 81 18.10 4.56 -3.24
C LEU A 81 18.84 4.04 -4.48
N ALA A 82 20.00 3.42 -4.33
CA ALA A 82 20.72 2.80 -5.44
C ALA A 82 19.88 1.69 -6.12
N ARG A 83 19.22 0.83 -5.33
CA ARG A 83 18.31 -0.21 -5.84
C ARG A 83 17.10 0.39 -6.57
N VAL A 84 16.55 1.49 -6.04
CA VAL A 84 15.46 2.24 -6.68
C VAL A 84 15.89 2.80 -8.04
N GLN A 85 17.08 3.42 -8.12
CA GLN A 85 17.61 3.96 -9.37
C GLN A 85 17.90 2.86 -10.40
N ALA A 86 18.40 1.70 -9.95
CA ALA A 86 18.60 0.52 -10.79
C ALA A 86 17.28 -0.15 -11.24
N GLY A 87 16.17 0.18 -10.58
CA GLY A 87 14.85 -0.37 -10.88
C GLY A 87 14.64 -1.80 -10.40
N GLU A 88 15.37 -2.19 -9.36
CA GLU A 88 15.31 -3.51 -8.76
C GLU A 88 13.97 -3.79 -8.03
N ASP A 89 13.82 -5.03 -7.58
CA ASP A 89 12.71 -5.41 -6.70
C ASP A 89 12.95 -4.86 -5.29
N LEU A 90 12.02 -4.03 -4.84
CA LEU A 90 12.01 -3.44 -3.49
C LEU A 90 11.21 -4.29 -2.50
N THR A 91 10.55 -5.37 -2.94
CA THR A 91 9.79 -6.28 -2.07
C THR A 91 10.59 -6.75 -0.85
N PRO A 92 11.90 -7.05 -0.94
CA PRO A 92 12.70 -7.41 0.24
C PRO A 92 12.73 -6.35 1.34
N HIS A 93 12.50 -5.07 1.02
CA HIS A 93 12.45 -3.99 2.01
C HIS A 93 11.06 -3.72 2.57
N LEU A 94 10.01 -4.40 2.09
CA LEU A 94 8.67 -4.26 2.63
C LEU A 94 8.48 -5.15 3.86
N SER A 95 7.45 -4.88 4.64
CA SER A 95 7.01 -5.84 5.67
C SER A 95 6.58 -7.17 5.01
N LEU A 96 6.51 -8.26 5.79
CA LEU A 96 6.02 -9.55 5.30
C LEU A 96 4.48 -9.59 5.14
N ALA A 97 3.78 -8.61 5.71
CA ALA A 97 2.32 -8.59 5.73
C ALA A 97 1.69 -8.55 4.32
N PRO A 98 2.18 -7.78 3.32
CA PRO A 98 1.68 -7.86 1.95
C PRO A 98 1.81 -9.27 1.34
N LEU A 99 2.79 -10.08 1.72
CA LEU A 99 2.97 -11.43 1.17
C LEU A 99 1.97 -12.45 1.71
N THR A 100 1.41 -12.19 2.89
CA THR A 100 0.59 -13.16 3.63
C THR A 100 -0.82 -12.66 3.93
N GLN A 101 -1.04 -11.35 3.89
CA GLN A 101 -2.26 -10.67 4.37
C GLN A 101 -2.87 -9.76 3.30
N GLY A 102 -3.40 -10.36 2.22
CA GLY A 102 -4.04 -9.64 1.12
C GLY A 102 -5.55 -9.53 1.22
N PHE A 103 -6.21 -10.49 1.88
CA PHE A 103 -7.65 -10.49 2.11
C PHE A 103 -8.03 -11.26 3.39
N THR A 104 -8.95 -10.71 4.16
CA THR A 104 -9.62 -11.43 5.25
C THR A 104 -11.13 -11.17 5.28
N PRO A 105 -11.97 -12.19 5.56
CA PRO A 105 -13.39 -11.98 5.81
C PRO A 105 -13.66 -11.06 7.01
N ALA A 106 -12.75 -11.03 8.00
CA ALA A 106 -12.92 -10.23 9.22
C ALA A 106 -13.07 -8.73 8.92
N SER A 107 -12.40 -8.22 7.89
CA SER A 107 -12.41 -6.80 7.52
C SER A 107 -13.76 -6.30 7.03
N SER A 108 -14.63 -7.22 6.60
CA SER A 108 -15.96 -6.95 6.08
C SER A 108 -17.08 -7.50 6.98
N ALA A 109 -16.75 -8.06 8.16
CA ALA A 109 -17.75 -8.59 9.06
C ALA A 109 -18.67 -7.46 9.59
N PRO A 110 -19.98 -7.70 9.78
CA PRO A 110 -20.88 -6.69 10.35
C PRO A 110 -20.41 -6.18 11.73
N SER A 111 -19.85 -7.08 12.55
CA SER A 111 -19.31 -6.80 13.87
C SER A 111 -17.81 -6.43 13.86
N ALA A 112 -17.22 -6.15 12.70
CA ALA A 112 -15.80 -5.85 12.59
C ALA A 112 -15.42 -4.62 13.43
N THR A 113 -14.42 -4.80 14.29
CA THR A 113 -13.78 -3.70 15.03
C THR A 113 -13.05 -2.77 14.05
N LEU A 114 -12.55 -1.63 14.54
CA LEU A 114 -11.73 -0.76 13.71
C LEU A 114 -10.47 -1.49 13.23
N GLU A 115 -9.83 -2.27 14.10
CA GLU A 115 -8.65 -3.07 13.76
C GLU A 115 -8.97 -4.10 12.67
N ASP A 116 -10.06 -4.85 12.81
CA ASP A 116 -10.50 -5.81 11.80
C ASP A 116 -10.68 -5.15 10.44
N ARG A 117 -11.33 -3.98 10.39
CA ARG A 117 -11.59 -3.23 9.15
C ARG A 117 -10.32 -2.83 8.41
N TRP A 118 -9.20 -2.67 9.12
CA TRP A 118 -7.90 -2.31 8.54
C TRP A 118 -6.94 -3.49 8.39
N SER A 119 -7.28 -4.67 8.90
CA SER A 119 -6.37 -5.83 8.96
C SER A 119 -5.82 -6.30 7.62
N ASP A 120 -6.53 -6.11 6.50
CA ASP A 120 -6.08 -6.43 5.12
C ASP A 120 -5.66 -5.19 4.31
N LYS A 121 -5.44 -4.06 4.99
CA LYS A 121 -5.15 -2.76 4.40
C LYS A 121 -3.90 -2.16 5.03
N ASP A 122 -3.33 -1.21 4.32
CA ASP A 122 -2.25 -0.39 4.83
C ASP A 122 -2.79 1.00 5.07
N GLN A 123 -3.01 1.35 6.34
CA GLN A 123 -3.64 2.62 6.69
C GLN A 123 -2.77 3.82 6.30
N VAL A 124 -1.45 3.74 6.53
CA VAL A 124 -0.54 4.84 6.19
C VAL A 124 -0.50 5.02 4.68
N LEU A 125 -0.35 3.94 3.92
CA LEU A 125 -0.33 4.02 2.47
C LEU A 125 -1.67 4.52 1.90
N ASN A 126 -2.80 3.97 2.37
CA ASN A 126 -4.10 4.31 1.81
C ASN A 126 -4.52 5.75 2.17
N VAL A 127 -4.25 6.19 3.41
CA VAL A 127 -4.67 7.51 3.91
C VAL A 127 -3.66 8.60 3.57
N MET A 128 -2.37 8.31 3.55
CA MET A 128 -1.32 9.32 3.43
C MET A 128 -0.44 9.17 2.19
N GLY A 129 -0.57 8.06 1.45
CA GLY A 129 0.20 7.84 0.22
C GLY A 129 1.66 7.48 0.46
N PHE A 130 2.05 7.09 1.68
CA PHE A 130 3.43 6.73 2.00
C PHE A 130 3.62 5.22 2.05
N HIS A 131 4.51 4.72 1.21
CA HIS A 131 5.13 3.40 1.38
C HIS A 131 6.14 3.48 2.52
N HIS A 132 6.35 2.37 3.23
CA HIS A 132 7.34 2.29 4.31
C HIS A 132 8.28 1.10 4.07
N PHE A 133 9.58 1.36 4.17
CA PHE A 133 10.65 0.42 3.83
C PHE A 133 11.57 0.19 5.03
N HIS A 134 11.87 -1.06 5.34
CA HIS A 134 12.91 -1.44 6.28
C HIS A 134 14.28 -1.07 5.74
N LEU A 135 15.12 -0.53 6.62
CA LEU A 135 16.47 -0.10 6.32
C LEU A 135 17.53 -1.16 6.68
N GLY A 136 17.11 -2.36 7.07
CA GLY A 136 18.01 -3.49 7.26
C GLY A 136 18.74 -3.89 5.97
N ASP A 137 19.86 -4.58 6.13
CA ASP A 137 20.58 -5.14 4.99
C ASP A 137 19.79 -6.31 4.38
N VAL A 138 19.86 -6.42 3.05
CA VAL A 138 19.37 -7.57 2.28
C VAL A 138 20.60 -8.31 1.78
N THR A 139 20.87 -9.49 2.35
CA THR A 139 22.02 -10.32 1.97
C THR A 139 21.61 -11.41 0.96
N ALA A 140 22.58 -12.01 0.27
CA ALA A 140 22.30 -13.09 -0.69
C ALA A 140 21.64 -14.33 -0.07
N SER A 141 21.73 -14.49 1.26
CA SER A 141 21.08 -15.55 2.03
C SER A 141 19.70 -15.16 2.59
N GLN A 142 19.25 -13.92 2.38
CA GLN A 142 18.01 -13.40 2.95
C GLN A 142 17.09 -12.83 1.86
N ASP A 143 15.89 -13.37 1.76
CA ASP A 143 14.87 -12.88 0.83
C ASP A 143 14.26 -11.54 1.27
N HIS A 144 14.51 -11.10 2.52
CA HIS A 144 13.99 -9.87 3.12
C HIS A 144 15.05 -9.17 3.96
N ALA A 145 14.92 -7.86 4.07
CA ALA A 145 15.77 -7.02 4.90
C ALA A 145 15.67 -7.44 6.37
N ASP A 146 16.79 -7.32 7.10
CA ASP A 146 16.79 -7.46 8.55
C ASP A 146 15.75 -6.54 9.19
N ARG A 147 15.05 -7.04 10.19
CA ARG A 147 14.07 -6.24 10.91
C ARG A 147 14.78 -5.20 11.75
N THR A 148 14.80 -3.97 11.25
CA THR A 148 15.21 -2.76 11.97
C THR A 148 14.02 -2.10 12.65
N ASN A 149 14.26 -1.28 13.68
CA ASN A 149 13.19 -0.46 14.25
C ASN A 149 12.86 0.73 13.33
N GLU A 150 13.82 1.20 12.56
CA GLU A 150 13.69 2.37 11.70
C GLU A 150 13.22 1.99 10.29
N LEU A 151 12.40 2.87 9.73
CA LEU A 151 11.70 2.73 8.45
C LEU A 151 11.85 4.02 7.66
N ALA A 152 12.21 3.92 6.39
CA ALA A 152 12.08 5.03 5.45
C ALA A 152 10.64 5.11 4.96
N PHE A 153 9.97 6.23 5.22
CA PHE A 153 8.67 6.55 4.65
C PHE A 153 8.89 7.31 3.36
N CYS A 154 8.23 6.86 2.28
CA CYS A 154 8.50 7.34 0.94
C CYS A 154 7.21 7.63 0.19
N HIS A 155 7.21 8.75 -0.54
CA HIS A 155 6.22 8.99 -1.59
C HIS A 155 6.74 8.36 -2.89
N VAL A 156 5.97 7.42 -3.44
CA VAL A 156 6.39 6.63 -4.62
C VAL A 156 5.41 6.83 -5.75
N THR A 157 5.90 7.37 -6.86
CA THR A 157 5.13 7.51 -8.10
C THR A 157 5.64 6.54 -9.17
N ARG A 158 5.12 6.69 -10.38
CA ARG A 158 5.61 5.95 -11.54
C ARG A 158 7.08 6.26 -11.86
N ASN A 159 7.51 7.50 -11.66
CA ASN A 159 8.82 7.99 -12.10
C ASN A 159 9.71 8.47 -10.96
N GLU A 160 9.15 8.70 -9.77
CA GLU A 160 9.83 9.34 -8.65
C GLU A 160 9.73 8.47 -7.39
N PHE A 161 10.78 8.54 -6.58
CA PHE A 161 10.85 7.97 -5.25
C PHE A 161 11.45 9.03 -4.32
N GLU A 162 10.63 9.58 -3.44
CA GLU A 162 11.05 10.60 -2.48
C GLU A 162 11.00 10.03 -1.07
N ILE A 163 12.13 10.04 -0.35
CA ILE A 163 12.13 9.79 1.09
C ILE A 163 11.59 11.03 1.78
N VAL A 164 10.46 10.90 2.47
CA VAL A 164 9.80 12.02 3.15
C VAL A 164 10.27 12.16 4.59
N ALA A 165 10.50 11.05 5.28
CA ALA A 165 10.97 11.01 6.65
C ALA A 165 11.46 9.60 7.02
N ILE A 166 12.21 9.51 8.12
CA ILE A 166 12.54 8.26 8.80
C ILE A 166 11.70 8.20 10.06
N PHE A 167 10.97 7.10 10.28
CA PHE A 167 10.24 6.84 11.52
C PHE A 167 10.71 5.55 12.15
N ASP A 168 10.42 5.34 13.43
CA ASP A 168 10.49 4.02 14.03
C ASP A 168 9.12 3.33 14.08
N HIS A 169 9.04 2.08 14.55
CA HIS A 169 7.79 1.32 14.55
C HIS A 169 6.72 1.90 15.50
N ASP A 170 7.06 2.76 16.45
CA ASP A 170 6.05 3.41 17.30
C ASP A 170 5.14 4.33 16.48
N VAL A 171 5.51 4.68 15.25
CA VAL A 171 4.64 5.41 14.31
C VAL A 171 3.31 4.72 14.02
N PHE A 172 3.21 3.40 14.25
CA PHE A 172 1.96 2.66 14.09
C PHE A 172 1.15 2.59 15.39
N THR A 173 1.70 3.01 16.52
CA THR A 173 1.03 3.04 17.82
C THR A 173 0.15 4.29 17.95
N PRO A 174 -1.16 4.14 18.20
CA PRO A 174 -2.05 5.29 18.43
C PRO A 174 -1.56 6.17 19.58
N GLY A 175 -1.48 7.48 19.34
CA GLY A 175 -1.08 8.47 20.35
C GLY A 175 0.42 8.58 20.62
N SER A 176 1.28 7.84 19.92
CA SER A 176 2.72 7.99 20.05
C SER A 176 3.23 9.33 19.49
N THR A 177 4.43 9.72 19.93
CA THR A 177 5.13 10.89 19.39
C THR A 177 5.39 10.74 17.89
N GLU A 178 5.82 9.55 17.43
CA GLU A 178 6.07 9.28 16.01
C GLU A 178 4.79 9.34 15.18
N ARG A 179 3.67 8.82 15.70
CA ARG A 179 2.36 8.94 15.03
C ARG A 179 1.95 10.41 14.89
N THR A 180 2.10 11.19 15.95
CA THR A 180 1.79 12.62 15.95
C THR A 180 2.65 13.36 14.93
N ARG A 181 3.94 13.06 14.87
CA ARG A 181 4.89 13.64 13.90
C ARG A 181 4.53 13.27 12.46
N LEU A 182 4.13 12.02 12.19
CA LEU A 182 3.66 11.59 10.88
C LEU A 182 2.45 12.39 10.40
N HIS A 183 1.45 12.61 11.28
CA HIS A 183 0.27 13.42 10.93
C HIS A 183 0.64 14.87 10.65
N ALA A 184 1.49 15.48 11.47
CA ALA A 184 1.96 16.85 11.26
C ALA A 184 2.71 16.99 9.92
N LEU A 185 3.60 16.05 9.61
CA LEU A 185 4.31 16.00 8.33
C LEU A 185 3.34 15.88 7.15
N HIS A 186 2.36 14.98 7.25
CA HIS A 186 1.37 14.77 6.20
C HIS A 186 0.51 16.03 5.97
N GLU A 187 0.04 16.67 7.04
CA GLU A 187 -0.71 17.93 6.98
C GLU A 187 0.12 19.06 6.36
N GLN A 188 1.35 19.25 6.82
CA GLN A 188 2.27 20.25 6.27
C GLN A 188 2.48 20.05 4.77
N ARG A 189 2.67 18.81 4.33
CA ARG A 189 2.93 18.49 2.91
C ARG A 189 1.71 18.71 2.04
N ALA A 190 0.54 18.27 2.46
CA ALA A 190 -0.67 18.39 1.65
C ALA A 190 -1.22 19.82 1.59
N THR A 191 -0.91 20.65 2.58
CA THR A 191 -1.26 22.07 2.62
C THR A 191 -0.15 22.98 2.07
N ALA A 192 1.00 22.41 1.68
CA ALA A 192 2.10 23.17 1.11
C ALA A 192 1.63 23.91 -0.15
N ASN A 193 1.87 25.22 -0.18
CA ASN A 193 1.50 26.11 -1.29
C ASN A 193 -0.02 26.22 -1.55
N VAL A 194 -0.87 25.80 -0.60
CA VAL A 194 -2.31 25.99 -0.69
C VAL A 194 -2.68 27.41 -0.23
N PRO A 195 -3.41 28.20 -1.04
CA PRO A 195 -3.84 29.54 -0.64
C PRO A 195 -4.73 29.54 0.60
N SER A 196 -4.59 30.55 1.46
CA SER A 196 -5.44 30.73 2.64
C SER A 196 -6.93 30.74 2.27
N GLY A 197 -7.74 30.04 3.06
CA GLY A 197 -9.18 29.88 2.83
C GLY A 197 -9.56 28.75 1.86
N SER A 198 -8.59 28.03 1.29
CA SER A 198 -8.86 26.85 0.46
C SER A 198 -9.22 25.62 1.31
N ALA A 199 -10.06 24.74 0.76
CA ALA A 199 -10.27 23.41 1.29
C ALA A 199 -9.30 22.42 0.61
N VAL A 200 -8.65 21.54 1.39
CA VAL A 200 -7.74 20.50 0.89
C VAL A 200 -8.38 19.13 1.07
N LEU A 201 -8.50 18.39 -0.01
CA LEU A 201 -8.84 16.97 0.06
C LEU A 201 -7.54 16.16 0.20
N MET A 202 -7.18 15.85 1.44
CA MET A 202 -5.91 15.23 1.82
C MET A 202 -5.70 13.83 1.22
N SER A 203 -6.76 13.01 1.20
CA SER A 203 -6.74 11.70 0.56
C SER A 203 -8.15 11.24 0.24
N ALA A 204 -8.33 10.69 -0.96
CA ALA A 204 -9.58 10.08 -1.37
C ALA A 204 -9.51 8.57 -1.05
N ILE A 205 -10.02 8.18 0.11
CA ILE A 205 -10.34 6.79 0.44
C ILE A 205 -11.86 6.56 0.44
N THR A 206 -12.29 5.33 0.21
CA THR A 206 -13.68 4.93 0.37
C THR A 206 -14.01 4.76 1.85
N THR A 207 -15.31 4.64 2.18
CA THR A 207 -15.75 4.29 3.54
C THR A 207 -15.29 2.89 3.98
N ALA A 208 -14.87 2.04 3.04
CA ALA A 208 -14.24 0.76 3.33
C ALA A 208 -12.74 0.87 3.61
N GLY A 209 -12.13 2.06 3.48
CA GLY A 209 -10.70 2.28 3.71
C GLY A 209 -9.80 1.93 2.52
N THR A 210 -10.37 1.62 1.35
CA THR A 210 -9.60 1.40 0.11
C THR A 210 -9.32 2.72 -0.59
N THR A 211 -8.24 2.79 -1.38
CA THR A 211 -7.96 3.99 -2.18
C THR A 211 -9.07 4.21 -3.21
N MET A 212 -9.55 5.45 -3.34
CA MET A 212 -10.59 5.81 -4.31
C MET A 212 -10.12 5.51 -5.73
N GLY A 213 -8.87 5.83 -6.06
CA GLY A 213 -8.27 5.53 -7.36
C GLY A 213 -8.28 4.04 -7.69
N GLY A 214 -7.94 3.17 -6.73
CA GLY A 214 -8.00 1.72 -6.90
C GLY A 214 -9.43 1.22 -7.11
N THR A 215 -10.39 1.73 -6.33
CA THR A 215 -11.80 1.38 -6.47
C THR A 215 -12.38 1.82 -7.82
N MET A 216 -12.12 3.05 -8.24
CA MET A 216 -12.56 3.57 -9.54
C MET A 216 -11.92 2.79 -10.70
N ALA A 217 -10.63 2.45 -10.60
CA ALA A 217 -9.96 1.61 -11.59
C ALA A 217 -10.61 0.23 -11.71
N ALA A 218 -10.97 -0.42 -10.60
CA ALA A 218 -11.67 -1.70 -10.60
C ALA A 218 -13.03 -1.61 -11.32
N GLN A 219 -13.82 -0.58 -10.99
CA GLN A 219 -15.11 -0.33 -11.64
C GLN A 219 -14.94 -0.07 -13.14
N GLN A 220 -13.93 0.72 -13.54
CA GLN A 220 -13.67 1.03 -14.94
C GLN A 220 -13.19 -0.20 -15.73
N VAL A 221 -12.33 -1.05 -15.16
CA VAL A 221 -11.91 -2.31 -15.78
C VAL A 221 -13.11 -3.20 -16.03
N VAL A 222 -14.00 -3.34 -15.05
CA VAL A 222 -15.24 -4.14 -15.20
C VAL A 222 -16.14 -3.55 -16.28
N ARG A 223 -16.34 -2.23 -16.28
CA ARG A 223 -17.16 -1.54 -17.28
C ARG A 223 -16.62 -1.77 -18.70
N LEU A 224 -15.34 -1.50 -18.94
CA LEU A 224 -14.73 -1.61 -20.27
C LEU A 224 -14.52 -3.05 -20.73
N ALA A 225 -14.11 -3.95 -19.84
CA ALA A 225 -13.74 -5.31 -20.24
C ALA A 225 -14.94 -6.26 -20.28
N LEU A 226 -16.01 -5.97 -19.55
CA LEU A 226 -17.09 -6.92 -19.28
C LEU A 226 -18.48 -6.46 -19.77
N VAL A 227 -18.68 -5.16 -20.08
CA VAL A 227 -19.96 -4.65 -20.60
C VAL A 227 -19.92 -4.45 -22.12
N ASP A 228 -18.77 -4.13 -22.72
CA ASP A 228 -18.62 -3.85 -24.17
C ASP A 228 -18.65 -5.09 -25.10
N LYS A 229 -19.06 -6.27 -24.60
CA LYS A 229 -19.25 -7.48 -25.42
C LYS A 229 -20.70 -8.00 -25.51
N GLY A 230 -21.69 -7.14 -25.29
CA GLY A 230 -23.02 -7.35 -25.86
C GLY A 230 -24.21 -6.92 -25.00
N TYR A 231 -24.73 -5.73 -25.34
CA TYR A 231 -26.14 -5.27 -25.30
C TYR A 231 -26.90 -5.21 -23.95
N PRO A 232 -27.86 -4.26 -23.77
CA PRO A 232 -28.06 -2.92 -24.32
C PRO A 232 -27.54 -1.79 -23.39
#